data_AF-A0A3P6SHK5-F1
#
_entry.id   AF-A0A3P6SHK5-F1
#
_cell.length_a   1.000
_cell.length_b   1.000
_cell.length_c   1.000
_cell.angle_alpha   90.00
_cell.angle_beta   90.00
_cell.angle_gamma   90.00
#
_symmetry.space_group_name_H-M   'P 1'
#
loop_
_entity.id
_entity.type
_entity.pdbx_description
1 polymer ?
#
loop_
_entity_poly.entity_id
_entity_poly.type
_entity_poly.pdbx_seq_one_letter_code
_entity_poly.pdbx_strand_id
1 'polypeptide(L)'
;MKLNFSWLSSLLLLTLPYVLPTNFKKLPSVFFGKYTLKKSINLDEYLTARGYKWFTRRLILIASVTKIIREAASGLPSRYDMETLTWKKNVLYTDFTLGTSFLSSHLEDGLFNVTIDICEDGTVMTENVIRLENPEDNEMFRYTREDDYLIMRTTWKGVNAAGFYRKVCSYDRNNYAEFC
;
A
#
# COMPACT_ATOMS: atom_id res chain seq x y z
N MET A 1 -45.35 -14.23 -61.00
CA MET A 1 -44.21 -13.33 -60.75
C MET A 1 -44.60 -12.30 -59.70
N LYS A 2 -44.34 -12.58 -58.42
CA LYS A 2 -44.26 -11.59 -57.33
C LYS A 2 -43.25 -12.10 -56.29
N LEU A 3 -42.38 -11.18 -55.87
CA LEU A 3 -41.11 -11.38 -55.20
C LEU A 3 -41.25 -11.85 -53.74
N ASN A 4 -40.39 -12.79 -53.34
CA ASN A 4 -40.05 -13.10 -51.95
C ASN A 4 -39.01 -12.10 -51.44
N PHE A 5 -39.30 -11.35 -50.37
CA PHE A 5 -38.29 -10.67 -49.57
C PHE A 5 -38.82 -10.39 -48.16
N SER A 6 -38.30 -11.11 -47.18
CA SER A 6 -38.39 -10.74 -45.77
C SER A 6 -37.18 -11.31 -45.04
N TRP A 7 -36.05 -10.61 -45.19
CA TRP A 7 -34.89 -10.77 -44.33
C TRP A 7 -35.20 -10.14 -42.97
N LEU A 8 -35.48 -10.96 -41.95
CA LEU A 8 -35.36 -10.55 -40.56
C LEU A 8 -33.97 -10.96 -40.08
N SER A 9 -33.01 -10.05 -40.25
CA SER A 9 -31.70 -10.16 -39.59
C SER A 9 -31.91 -10.17 -38.09
N SER A 10 -31.82 -11.36 -37.51
CA SER A 10 -31.89 -11.60 -36.08
C SER A 10 -30.58 -11.14 -35.46
N LEU A 11 -30.52 -9.89 -34.98
CA LEU A 11 -29.44 -9.37 -34.16
C LEU A 11 -29.57 -9.99 -32.75
N LEU A 12 -29.04 -11.19 -32.61
CA LEU A 12 -28.91 -11.89 -31.34
C LEU A 12 -27.73 -11.23 -30.60
N LEU A 13 -28.03 -10.20 -29.81
CA LEU A 13 -27.11 -9.62 -28.82
C LEU A 13 -26.82 -10.71 -27.78
N LEU A 14 -25.80 -11.53 -28.05
CA LEU A 14 -25.14 -12.36 -27.06
C LEU A 14 -24.52 -11.44 -26.02
N THR A 15 -25.28 -11.13 -24.98
CA THR A 15 -24.74 -10.58 -23.74
C THR A 15 -23.95 -11.70 -23.08
N LEU A 16 -22.66 -11.78 -23.41
CA LEU A 16 -21.71 -12.57 -22.64
C LEU A 16 -21.81 -12.08 -21.18
N PRO A 17 -22.17 -12.92 -20.21
CA PRO A 17 -22.04 -12.55 -18.81
C PRO A 17 -20.53 -12.36 -18.58
N TYR A 18 -20.11 -11.10 -18.46
CA TYR A 18 -18.80 -10.79 -17.91
C TYR A 18 -18.81 -11.31 -16.48
N VAL A 19 -18.28 -12.51 -16.29
CA VAL A 19 -17.95 -13.00 -14.96
C VAL A 19 -16.76 -12.16 -14.50
N LEU A 20 -17.05 -11.02 -13.88
CA LEU A 20 -16.05 -10.27 -13.14
C LEU A 20 -15.54 -11.21 -12.05
N PRO A 21 -14.22 -11.46 -11.94
CA PRO A 21 -13.69 -12.23 -10.84
C PRO A 21 -13.96 -11.49 -9.53
N THR A 22 -15.01 -11.89 -8.82
CA THR A 22 -15.44 -11.32 -7.54
C THR A 22 -14.69 -11.97 -6.38
N ASN A 23 -13.36 -12.01 -6.47
CA ASN A 23 -12.53 -12.36 -5.32
C ASN A 23 -11.61 -11.19 -5.01
N PHE A 24 -12.19 -10.13 -4.43
CA PHE A 24 -11.43 -9.02 -3.91
C PHE A 24 -10.64 -9.51 -2.70
N LYS A 25 -9.31 -9.51 -2.80
CA LYS A 25 -8.44 -9.78 -1.65
C LYS A 25 -8.82 -8.81 -0.51
N LYS A 26 -8.94 -9.36 0.70
CA LYS A 26 -9.24 -8.56 1.90
C LYS A 26 -7.97 -8.37 2.72
N LEU A 27 -7.70 -7.14 3.14
CA LEU A 27 -6.61 -6.86 4.07
C LEU A 27 -6.99 -7.37 5.47
N PRO A 28 -6.22 -8.27 6.07
CA PRO A 28 -6.48 -8.77 7.41
C PRO A 28 -6.44 -7.65 8.45
N SER A 29 -7.41 -7.66 9.35
CA SER A 29 -7.59 -6.61 10.36
C SER A 29 -6.41 -6.49 11.34
N VAL A 30 -5.56 -7.51 11.42
CA VAL A 30 -4.34 -7.50 12.23
C VAL A 30 -3.38 -6.37 11.82
N PHE A 31 -3.45 -5.90 10.57
CA PHE A 31 -2.67 -4.75 10.10
C PHE A 31 -3.27 -3.40 10.48
N PHE A 32 -4.56 -3.32 10.83
CA PHE A 32 -5.21 -2.04 11.11
C PHE A 32 -4.78 -1.42 12.44
N GLY A 33 -4.56 -0.11 12.42
CA GLY A 33 -4.21 0.68 13.59
C GLY A 33 -3.25 1.82 13.29
N LYS A 34 -2.86 2.51 14.37
CA LYS A 34 -1.84 3.55 14.38
C LYS A 34 -0.56 3.00 15.00
N TYR A 35 0.57 3.19 14.33
CA TYR A 35 1.85 2.64 14.72
C TYR A 35 2.93 3.72 14.71
N THR A 36 3.74 3.79 15.75
CA THR A 36 4.86 4.75 15.85
C THR A 36 6.19 4.03 15.78
N LEU A 37 7.11 4.50 14.93
CA LEU A 37 8.44 3.94 14.81
C LEU A 37 9.16 4.04 16.16
N LYS A 38 9.65 2.91 16.68
CA LYS A 38 10.40 2.85 17.95
C LYS A 38 11.87 2.55 17.75
N LYS A 39 12.20 1.64 16.83
CA LYS A 39 13.58 1.35 16.46
C LYS A 39 13.67 0.99 15.00
N SER A 40 14.85 1.18 14.44
CA SER A 40 15.26 0.62 13.16
C SER A 40 16.51 -0.24 13.34
N ILE A 41 16.71 -1.18 12.42
CA ILE A 41 17.91 -2.02 12.31
C ILE A 41 18.52 -1.74 10.94
N ASN A 42 19.83 -1.46 10.92
CA ASN A 42 20.66 -1.33 9.72
C ASN A 42 20.17 -0.27 8.71
N LEU A 43 19.48 0.77 9.20
CA LEU A 43 18.86 1.79 8.35
C LEU A 43 19.90 2.75 7.73
N ASP A 44 20.99 3.09 8.44
CA ASP A 44 22.00 4.00 7.88
C ASP A 44 22.79 3.33 6.75
N GLU A 45 23.13 2.06 6.91
CA GLU A 45 23.79 1.23 5.90
C GLU A 45 22.89 1.07 4.67
N TYR A 46 21.60 0.81 4.90
CA TYR A 46 20.60 0.75 3.84
C TYR A 46 20.50 2.05 3.05
N LEU A 47 20.35 3.18 3.76
CA LEU A 47 20.26 4.50 3.12
C LEU A 47 21.57 4.84 2.38
N THR A 48 22.72 4.40 2.90
CA THR A 48 24.01 4.54 2.22
C THR A 48 24.02 3.74 0.91
N ALA A 49 23.54 2.49 0.92
CA ALA A 49 23.42 1.66 -0.28
C ALA A 49 22.40 2.22 -1.31
N ARG A 50 21.36 2.91 -0.84
CA ARG A 50 20.42 3.68 -1.67
C ARG A 50 21.02 4.98 -2.23
N GLY A 51 22.22 5.38 -1.79
CA GLY A 51 22.94 6.55 -2.30
C GLY A 51 22.61 7.85 -1.59
N TYR A 52 21.95 7.82 -0.44
CA TYR A 52 21.64 9.02 0.33
C TYR A 52 22.90 9.67 0.90
N LYS A 53 22.99 11.00 0.76
CA LYS A 53 24.07 11.82 1.34
C LYS A 53 24.00 11.81 2.87
N TRP A 54 25.16 11.92 3.52
CA TRP A 54 25.32 11.82 4.98
C TRP A 54 24.34 12.70 5.77
N PHE A 55 24.21 13.98 5.40
CA PHE A 55 23.29 14.90 6.06
C PHE A 55 21.82 14.45 5.96
N THR A 56 21.38 14.01 4.79
CA THR A 56 20.01 13.51 4.58
C THR A 56 19.74 12.26 5.41
N ARG A 57 20.70 11.32 5.46
CA ARG A 57 20.57 10.13 6.30
C ARG A 57 20.41 10.49 7.77
N ARG A 58 21.19 11.44 8.29
CA ARG A 58 21.08 11.87 9.69
C ARG A 58 19.69 12.41 10.01
N LEU A 59 19.09 13.19 9.10
CA LEU A 59 17.72 13.69 9.25
C LEU A 59 16.67 12.56 9.22
N ILE A 60 16.84 11.56 8.35
CA ILE A 60 15.93 10.40 8.27
C ILE A 60 16.02 9.57 9.55
N LEU A 61 17.22 9.31 10.07
CA LEU A 61 17.44 8.49 11.27
C LEU A 61 16.81 9.06 12.54
N ILE A 62 16.68 10.39 12.64
CA ILE A 62 16.06 11.05 13.79
C ILE A 62 14.58 11.39 13.56
N ALA A 63 14.05 11.13 12.37
CA ALA A 63 12.66 11.45 12.05
C ALA A 63 11.70 10.52 12.81
N SER A 64 10.71 11.13 13.46
CA SER A 64 9.56 10.37 13.97
C SER A 64 8.65 10.02 12.79
N VAL A 65 8.27 8.75 12.69
CA VAL A 65 7.38 8.23 11.65
C VAL A 65 6.20 7.53 12.31
N THR A 66 4.99 7.95 11.92
CA THR A 66 3.75 7.29 12.32
C THR A 66 3.08 6.69 11.09
N LYS A 67 2.71 5.41 11.14
CA LYS A 67 1.91 4.76 10.10
C LYS A 67 0.49 4.56 10.59
N ILE A 68 -0.49 4.86 9.76
CA ILE A 68 -1.91 4.57 10.01
C ILE A 68 -2.40 3.68 8.89
N ILE A 69 -3.07 2.58 9.22
CA ILE A 69 -3.66 1.65 8.25
C ILE A 69 -5.10 1.41 8.70
N ARG A 70 -6.07 1.65 7.81
CA ARG A 70 -7.50 1.56 8.10
C ARG A 70 -8.31 1.17 6.87
N GLU A 71 -9.56 0.80 7.09
CA GLU A 71 -10.54 0.77 5.99
C GLU A 71 -10.74 2.20 5.46
N ALA A 72 -11.04 2.31 4.16
CA ALA A 72 -11.13 3.61 3.53
C ALA A 72 -12.29 4.45 4.08
N ALA A 73 -12.05 5.75 4.25
CA ALA A 73 -13.07 6.69 4.72
C ALA A 73 -14.27 6.83 3.77
N SER A 74 -14.12 6.44 2.49
CA SER A 74 -15.23 6.40 1.52
C SER A 74 -16.32 5.41 1.89
N GLY A 75 -16.02 4.42 2.74
CA GLY A 75 -16.94 3.33 3.10
C GLY A 75 -17.14 2.27 2.01
N LEU A 76 -16.43 2.37 0.88
CA LEU A 76 -16.51 1.39 -0.19
C LEU A 76 -15.88 0.04 0.26
N PRO A 77 -16.50 -1.09 -0.11
CA PRO A 77 -15.99 -2.40 0.30
C PRO A 77 -14.62 -2.68 -0.32
N SER A 78 -13.75 -3.33 0.46
CA SER A 78 -12.38 -3.72 0.04
C SER A 78 -11.51 -2.54 -0.42
N ARG A 79 -11.75 -1.36 0.15
CA ARG A 79 -10.94 -0.16 0.01
C ARG A 79 -10.25 0.18 1.33
N TYR A 80 -9.04 0.68 1.25
CA TYR A 80 -8.22 0.98 2.42
C TYR A 80 -7.54 2.33 2.28
N ASP A 81 -7.23 2.94 3.43
CA ASP A 81 -6.37 4.11 3.52
C ASP A 81 -5.11 3.75 4.31
N MET A 82 -3.97 4.28 3.85
CA MET A 82 -2.69 4.15 4.51
C MET A 82 -1.96 5.49 4.54
N GLU A 83 -1.51 5.89 5.71
CA GLU A 83 -0.83 7.15 5.93
C GLU A 83 0.55 6.90 6.51
N THR A 84 1.55 7.62 6.02
CA THR A 84 2.87 7.74 6.66
C THR A 84 3.08 9.20 7.02
N LEU A 85 2.95 9.49 8.31
CA LEU A 85 3.06 10.82 8.88
C LEU A 85 4.49 11.05 9.37
N THR A 86 5.07 12.18 8.97
CA THR A 86 6.37 12.66 9.43
C THR A 86 6.28 14.13 9.78
N TRP A 87 7.34 14.70 10.35
CA TRP A 87 7.35 16.13 10.68
C TRP A 87 7.43 17.04 9.43
N LYS A 88 7.97 16.55 8.31
CA LYS A 88 8.26 17.36 7.12
C LYS A 88 7.22 17.19 6.02
N LYS A 89 6.90 15.94 5.68
CA LYS A 89 6.01 15.57 4.57
C LYS A 89 5.23 14.33 4.95
N ASN A 90 3.93 14.35 4.70
CA ASN A 90 3.07 13.19 4.88
C ASN A 90 2.82 12.51 3.54
N VAL A 91 2.68 11.20 3.56
CA VAL A 91 2.27 10.39 2.42
C VAL A 91 0.90 9.80 2.73
N LEU A 92 -0.06 10.03 1.84
CA LEU A 92 -1.44 9.61 2.01
C LEU A 92 -1.83 8.74 0.80
N TYR A 93 -2.12 7.48 1.06
CA TYR A 93 -2.74 6.58 0.10
C TYR A 93 -4.20 6.43 0.48
N THR A 94 -5.11 6.84 -0.40
CA THR A 94 -6.55 6.84 -0.15
C THR A 94 -7.27 5.91 -1.11
N ASP A 95 -8.27 5.20 -0.63
CA ASP A 95 -9.17 4.36 -1.44
C ASP A 95 -8.45 3.33 -2.33
N PHE A 96 -7.30 2.81 -1.89
CA PHE A 96 -6.58 1.82 -2.67
C PHE A 96 -7.22 0.43 -2.56
N THR A 97 -7.07 -0.36 -3.62
CA THR A 97 -7.40 -1.79 -3.66
C THR A 97 -6.15 -2.63 -3.66
N LEU A 98 -6.19 -3.78 -2.99
CA LEU A 98 -5.07 -4.71 -3.00
C LEU A 98 -4.79 -5.22 -4.42
N GLY A 99 -3.51 -5.29 -4.78
CA GLY A 99 -3.02 -5.77 -6.08
C GLY A 99 -3.23 -4.80 -7.25
N THR A 100 -3.78 -3.60 -7.01
CA THR A 100 -3.96 -2.58 -8.06
C THR A 100 -2.97 -1.45 -7.85
N SER A 101 -2.20 -1.11 -8.89
CA SER A 101 -1.29 0.04 -8.83
C SER A 101 -2.03 1.37 -8.92
N PHE A 102 -1.53 2.39 -8.23
CA PHE A 102 -2.03 3.76 -8.29
C PHE A 102 -0.86 4.76 -8.23
N LEU A 103 -1.06 5.95 -8.80
CA LEU A 103 -0.07 7.02 -8.74
C LEU A 103 -0.16 7.75 -7.39
N SER A 104 1.00 7.98 -6.76
CA SER A 104 1.08 8.79 -5.54
C SER A 104 2.42 9.51 -5.43
N SER A 105 2.44 10.60 -4.66
CA SER A 105 3.68 11.19 -4.16
C SER A 105 4.23 10.36 -3.01
N HIS A 106 5.54 10.28 -2.86
CA HIS A 106 6.17 9.62 -1.72
C HIS A 106 6.92 10.62 -0.82
N LEU A 107 7.67 10.14 0.19
CA LEU A 107 8.47 11.03 1.04
C LEU A 107 9.58 11.74 0.25
N GLU A 108 10.11 11.04 -0.76
CA GLU A 108 10.99 11.60 -1.76
C GLU A 108 10.21 12.44 -2.79
N ASP A 109 10.93 13.27 -3.52
CA ASP A 109 10.35 14.07 -4.61
C ASP A 109 10.11 13.20 -5.85
N GLY A 110 9.07 13.55 -6.61
CA GLY A 110 8.62 12.82 -7.79
C GLY A 110 7.31 12.04 -7.58
N LEU A 111 6.88 11.38 -8.65
CA LEU A 111 5.70 10.52 -8.68
C LEU A 111 6.10 9.05 -8.74
N PHE A 112 5.31 8.23 -8.05
CA PHE A 112 5.55 6.82 -7.90
C PHE A 112 4.29 6.05 -8.27
N ASN A 113 4.48 4.92 -8.94
CA ASN A 113 3.45 3.91 -9.08
C ASN A 113 3.54 2.98 -7.87
N VAL A 114 2.51 2.99 -7.03
CA VAL A 114 2.46 2.25 -5.77
C VAL A 114 1.48 1.10 -5.89
N THR A 115 1.87 -0.07 -5.40
CA THR A 115 0.96 -1.22 -5.26
C THR A 115 1.04 -1.75 -3.84
N ILE A 116 -0.11 -1.76 -3.16
CA ILE A 116 -0.25 -2.48 -1.89
C ILE A 116 -0.87 -3.84 -2.20
N ASP A 117 -0.33 -4.91 -1.64
CA ASP A 117 -0.92 -6.24 -1.76
C ASP A 117 -0.67 -7.07 -0.50
N ILE A 118 -1.10 -8.33 -0.52
CA ILE A 118 -0.87 -9.31 0.51
C ILE A 118 -0.47 -10.66 -0.09
N CYS A 119 0.44 -11.35 0.60
CA CYS A 119 0.77 -12.74 0.29
C CYS A 119 -0.44 -13.65 0.48
N GLU A 120 -0.43 -14.81 -0.18
CA GLU A 120 -1.57 -15.75 -0.22
C GLU A 120 -2.04 -16.21 1.16
N ASP A 121 -1.13 -16.33 2.12
CA ASP A 121 -1.41 -16.73 3.50
C ASP A 121 -1.97 -15.59 4.38
N GLY A 122 -2.02 -14.37 3.85
CA GLY A 122 -2.48 -13.19 4.59
C GLY A 122 -1.52 -12.70 5.69
N THR A 123 -0.32 -13.25 5.81
CA THR A 123 0.59 -12.94 6.94
C THR A 123 1.54 -11.78 6.65
N VAL A 124 1.78 -11.50 5.36
CA VAL A 124 2.69 -10.45 4.90
C VAL A 124 1.95 -9.49 3.97
N MET A 125 1.82 -8.23 4.39
CA MET A 125 1.40 -7.13 3.52
C MET A 125 2.62 -6.56 2.80
N THR A 126 2.50 -6.23 1.52
CA THR A 126 3.57 -5.65 0.71
C THR A 126 3.19 -4.26 0.23
N GLU A 127 4.19 -3.37 0.16
CA GLU A 127 4.10 -2.06 -0.50
C GLU A 127 5.24 -2.02 -1.52
N ASN A 128 4.90 -2.03 -2.80
CA ASN A 128 5.84 -1.87 -3.89
C ASN A 128 5.74 -0.44 -4.43
N VAL A 129 6.86 0.27 -4.46
CA VAL A 129 6.95 1.68 -4.84
C VAL A 129 7.93 1.78 -6.00
N ILE A 130 7.44 2.13 -7.19
CA ILE A 130 8.26 2.25 -8.39
C ILE A 130 8.27 3.71 -8.84
N ARG A 131 9.44 4.34 -8.97
CA ARG A 131 9.52 5.71 -9.49
C ARG A 131 9.10 5.76 -10.95
N LEU A 132 8.19 6.67 -11.29
CA LEU A 132 7.65 6.75 -12.66
C LEU A 132 8.72 7.14 -13.69
N GLU A 133 9.62 8.05 -13.31
CA GLU A 133 10.70 8.54 -14.18
C GLU A 133 11.91 7.58 -14.26
N ASN A 134 12.02 6.65 -13.32
CA ASN A 134 13.12 5.67 -13.28
C ASN A 134 12.61 4.32 -12.73
N PRO A 135 12.08 3.43 -13.58
CA PRO A 135 11.50 2.16 -13.14
C PRO A 135 12.49 1.20 -12.47
N GLU A 136 13.80 1.38 -12.67
CA GLU A 136 14.86 0.63 -11.96
C GLU A 136 14.97 1.03 -10.48
N ASP A 137 14.47 2.22 -10.13
CA ASP A 137 14.27 2.65 -8.74
C ASP A 137 12.94 2.10 -8.21
N ASN A 138 12.94 0.79 -7.96
CA ASN A 138 11.84 0.08 -7.32
C ASN A 138 12.19 -0.28 -5.87
N GLU A 139 11.26 -0.08 -4.96
CA GLU A 139 11.45 -0.38 -3.55
C GLU A 139 10.28 -1.20 -3.03
N MET A 140 10.59 -2.34 -2.41
CA MET A 140 9.59 -3.24 -1.85
C MET A 140 9.72 -3.30 -0.34
N PHE A 141 8.65 -2.88 0.34
CA PHE A 141 8.49 -3.02 1.77
C PHE A 141 7.60 -4.22 2.09
N ARG A 142 8.02 -5.01 3.08
CA ARG A 142 7.25 -6.15 3.60
C ARG A 142 6.88 -5.89 5.05
N TYR A 143 5.61 -6.00 5.36
CA TYR A 143 5.06 -5.74 6.68
C TYR A 143 4.52 -7.03 7.29
N THR A 144 4.87 -7.25 8.56
CA THR A 144 4.39 -8.38 9.36
C THR A 144 3.92 -7.88 10.72
N ARG A 145 3.15 -8.72 11.41
CA ARG A 145 2.63 -8.46 12.74
C ARG A 145 3.26 -9.43 13.74
N GLU A 146 3.92 -8.88 14.74
CA GLU A 146 4.50 -9.63 15.87
C GLU A 146 4.07 -8.88 17.16
N ASP A 147 3.16 -9.47 17.94
CA ASP A 147 2.54 -8.85 19.12
C ASP A 147 2.02 -7.43 18.86
N ASP A 148 2.58 -6.43 19.54
CA ASP A 148 2.26 -5.01 19.40
C ASP A 148 3.01 -4.33 18.24
N TYR A 149 3.89 -5.03 17.52
CA TYR A 149 4.77 -4.43 16.51
C TYR A 149 4.33 -4.71 15.08
N LEU A 150 4.29 -3.63 14.29
CA LEU A 150 4.22 -3.69 12.83
C LEU A 150 5.68 -3.60 12.39
N ILE A 151 6.19 -4.69 11.82
CA ILE A 151 7.59 -4.78 11.44
C ILE A 151 7.67 -4.65 9.93
N MET A 152 8.25 -3.53 9.48
CA MET A 152 8.59 -3.25 8.09
C MET A 152 9.99 -3.79 7.83
N ARG A 153 10.17 -4.54 6.73
CA ARG A 153 11.47 -5.00 6.24
C ARG A 153 11.64 -4.58 4.79
N THR A 154 12.85 -4.19 4.41
CA THR A 154 13.23 -3.82 3.04
C THR A 154 14.64 -4.31 2.73
N THR A 155 14.96 -4.44 1.45
CA THR A 155 16.31 -4.76 1.00
C THR A 155 16.69 -3.92 -0.21
N TRP A 156 17.97 -3.55 -0.30
CA TRP A 156 18.50 -2.89 -1.48
C TRP A 156 19.93 -3.32 -1.72
N LYS A 157 20.20 -3.86 -2.92
CA LYS A 157 21.52 -4.37 -3.31
C LYS A 157 22.15 -5.30 -2.24
N GLY A 158 21.32 -6.17 -1.63
CA GLY A 158 21.74 -7.12 -0.59
C GLY A 158 21.80 -6.55 0.84
N VAL A 159 21.60 -5.24 1.04
CA VAL A 159 21.56 -4.61 2.37
C VAL A 159 20.13 -4.63 2.88
N ASN A 160 19.89 -5.36 3.97
CA ASN A 160 18.59 -5.45 4.62
C ASN A 160 18.42 -4.37 5.68
N ALA A 161 17.21 -3.82 5.81
CA ALA A 161 16.83 -2.95 6.93
C ALA A 161 15.48 -3.36 7.50
N ALA A 162 15.25 -2.99 8.75
CA ALA A 162 13.95 -3.18 9.39
C ALA A 162 13.54 -1.96 10.23
N GLY A 163 12.25 -1.66 10.26
CA GLY A 163 11.62 -0.68 11.14
C GLY A 163 10.57 -1.35 12.01
N PHE A 164 10.61 -1.13 13.32
CA PHE A 164 9.69 -1.70 14.29
C PHE A 164 8.76 -0.59 14.78
N TYR A 165 7.51 -0.64 14.35
CA TYR A 165 6.50 0.35 14.69
C TYR A 165 5.60 -0.22 15.79
N ARG A 166 5.60 0.37 16.97
CA ARG A 166 4.75 -0.06 18.08
C ARG A 166 3.33 0.46 17.89
N LYS A 167 2.34 -0.41 18.06
CA LYS A 167 0.92 -0.07 18.04
C LYS A 167 0.61 0.94 19.15
N VAL A 168 -0.12 1.99 18.81
CA VAL A 168 -0.61 3.02 19.72
C VAL A 168 -2.07 2.76 20.04
N CYS A 169 -2.88 2.50 19.02
CA CYS A 169 -4.29 2.14 19.16
C CYS A 169 -4.75 1.22 18.01
N SER A 170 -5.78 0.41 18.28
CA SER A 170 -6.48 -0.42 17.29
C SER A 170 -7.60 0.36 16.62
N TYR A 171 -7.90 0.03 15.36
CA TYR A 171 -9.07 0.53 14.67
C TYR A 171 -10.23 -0.46 14.85
N ASP A 172 -11.34 -0.03 15.43
CA ASP A 172 -12.60 -0.79 15.51
C ASP A 172 -13.75 0.06 14.95
N ARG A 173 -14.49 -0.49 13.98
CA ARG A 173 -15.61 0.19 13.30
C ARG A 173 -16.79 0.47 14.23
N ASN A 174 -16.93 -0.29 15.33
CA ASN A 174 -18.05 -0.18 16.26
C ASN A 174 -17.83 0.84 17.38
N ASN A 175 -16.59 1.32 17.54
CA ASN A 175 -16.26 2.43 18.42
C ASN A 175 -16.02 3.67 17.56
N TYR A 176 -17.05 4.49 17.40
CA TYR A 176 -16.93 5.86 16.86
C TYR A 176 -16.02 6.77 17.71
N ALA A 177 -15.51 6.25 18.83
CA ALA A 177 -14.55 6.92 19.67
C ALA A 177 -13.14 6.40 19.38
N GLU A 178 -12.31 7.36 19.00
CA GLU A 178 -10.85 7.32 19.00
C GLU A 178 -10.19 6.65 17.79
N PHE A 179 -10.18 7.40 16.69
CA PHE A 179 -8.86 7.83 16.24
C PHE A 179 -8.12 8.32 17.49
N CYS A 180 -7.00 7.70 17.83
CA CYS A 180 -5.93 8.59 18.22
C CYS A 180 -5.78 9.65 17.11
#